data_AF-A0A930TT84-F1
#
_entry.id   AF-A0A930TT84-F1
#
_cell.length_a   1.000
_cell.length_b   1.000
_cell.length_c   1.000
_cell.angle_alpha   90.00
_cell.angle_beta   90.00
_cell.angle_gamma   90.00
#
_symmetry.space_group_name_H-M   'P 1'
#
loop_
_entity.id
_entity.type
_entity.pdbx_description
1 polymer ?
#
loop_
_entity_poly.entity_id
_entity_poly.type
_entity_poly.pdbx_seq_one_letter_code
_entity_poly.pdbx_strand_id
1 'polypeptide(L)'
;MTPTARNKQIDSGEVLETASNGFGSETQTLVPGTYYVRVSPRFSSFLSTRYDLSLVATPKPSNLNTDPGETLSGAPSVGILNQLPTSTFIARDYVGVQDAGDAFRFDLTETRTVNVRITSDNWTQAALIFDANGNGLVDPGDTLATAGSISSSGTTRSLAPGSYFVLVTP
;
A
#
# COMPACT_ATOMS: atom_id res chain seq x y z
N MET A 1 -11.56 13.02 -7.49
CA MET A 1 -12.91 13.30 -8.02
C MET A 1 -13.69 12.01 -7.98
N THR A 2 -14.86 11.99 -7.35
CA THR A 2 -15.66 10.77 -7.16
C THR A 2 -16.38 10.42 -8.48
N PRO A 3 -16.14 9.25 -9.10
CA PRO A 3 -16.84 8.85 -10.32
C PRO A 3 -18.35 8.83 -10.04
N THR A 4 -19.11 9.68 -10.75
CA THR A 4 -20.48 10.05 -10.33
C THR A 4 -21.58 9.25 -11.02
N ALA A 5 -21.30 8.18 -11.77
CA ALA A 5 -22.39 7.35 -12.27
C ALA A 5 -22.03 5.86 -12.43
N ARG A 6 -22.78 5.00 -11.72
CA ARG A 6 -22.84 3.55 -12.04
C ARG A 6 -23.77 3.30 -13.25
N ASN A 7 -23.74 4.17 -14.26
CA ASN A 7 -24.63 4.12 -15.43
C ASN A 7 -24.09 3.24 -16.57
N LYS A 8 -22.89 2.67 -16.42
CA LYS A 8 -22.18 1.89 -17.46
C LYS A 8 -21.90 2.69 -18.74
N GLN A 9 -21.92 4.02 -18.66
CA GLN A 9 -21.44 4.92 -19.71
C GLN A 9 -20.07 5.45 -19.31
N ILE A 10 -19.38 6.10 -20.24
CA ILE A 10 -18.09 6.75 -19.93
C ILE A 10 -18.36 8.23 -19.82
N ASP A 11 -18.28 8.73 -18.59
CA ASP A 11 -18.54 10.12 -18.28
C ASP A 11 -17.23 10.93 -18.18
N SER A 12 -17.36 12.25 -18.25
CA SER A 12 -16.23 13.17 -18.12
C SER A 12 -15.61 13.01 -16.73
N GLY A 13 -14.30 12.72 -16.68
CA GLY A 13 -13.56 12.48 -15.44
C GLY A 13 -13.45 11.00 -15.01
N GLU A 14 -14.05 10.05 -15.74
CA GLU A 14 -13.95 8.62 -15.45
C GLU A 14 -12.83 7.90 -16.23
N VAL A 15 -12.29 8.56 -17.26
CA VAL A 15 -11.16 8.05 -18.03
C VAL A 15 -9.89 8.24 -17.21
N LEU A 16 -9.34 7.13 -16.72
CA LEU A 16 -8.10 7.13 -15.95
C LEU A 16 -6.89 7.44 -16.83
N GLU A 17 -6.87 6.92 -18.06
CA GLU A 17 -5.76 7.09 -18.99
C GLU A 17 -6.22 6.89 -20.45
N THR A 18 -5.49 7.45 -21.43
CA THR A 18 -5.78 7.29 -22.85
C THR A 18 -4.49 7.17 -23.66
N ALA A 19 -4.25 5.98 -24.23
CA ALA A 19 -3.21 5.79 -25.24
C ALA A 19 -3.76 6.02 -26.65
N SER A 20 -2.95 6.58 -27.56
CA SER A 20 -3.30 6.62 -28.98
C SER A 20 -2.11 6.39 -29.92
N ASN A 21 -2.31 5.44 -30.85
CA ASN A 21 -1.47 4.97 -31.96
C ASN A 21 -0.22 4.11 -31.64
N GLY A 22 0.03 3.14 -32.53
CA GLY A 22 1.33 2.46 -32.70
C GLY A 22 1.50 1.17 -31.91
N PHE A 23 1.81 1.30 -30.63
CA PHE A 23 2.09 0.21 -29.69
C PHE A 23 1.96 0.76 -28.25
N GLY A 24 0.86 1.46 -27.97
CA GLY A 24 0.66 2.11 -26.68
C GLY A 24 0.64 1.08 -25.55
N SER A 25 1.66 1.13 -24.70
CA SER A 25 1.71 0.40 -23.44
C SER A 25 1.61 1.44 -22.34
N GLU A 26 0.51 1.44 -21.60
CA GLU A 26 0.33 2.28 -20.43
C GLU A 26 0.38 1.42 -19.18
N THR A 27 1.06 1.91 -18.15
CA THR A 27 1.18 1.22 -16.86
C THR A 27 0.54 2.08 -15.79
N GLN A 28 -0.62 1.64 -15.32
CA GLN A 28 -1.35 2.31 -14.25
C GLN A 28 -1.35 1.44 -13.00
N THR A 29 -1.00 2.02 -11.85
CA THR A 29 -1.31 1.41 -10.55
C THR A 29 -2.80 1.59 -10.29
N LEU A 30 -3.49 0.48 -10.12
CA LEU A 30 -4.91 0.42 -9.81
C LEU A 30 -5.09 -0.23 -8.43
N VAL A 31 -5.95 0.35 -7.60
CA VAL A 31 -6.44 -0.28 -6.37
C VAL A 31 -7.39 -1.44 -6.74
N PRO A 32 -7.72 -2.37 -5.81
CA PRO A 32 -8.71 -3.40 -6.10
C PRO A 32 -10.04 -2.81 -6.59
N GLY A 33 -10.49 -3.25 -7.75
CA GLY A 33 -11.69 -2.69 -8.38
C GLY A 33 -12.02 -3.32 -9.72
N THR A 34 -13.19 -2.94 -10.25
CA THR A 34 -13.60 -3.30 -11.61
C THR A 34 -13.28 -2.15 -12.55
N TYR A 35 -12.43 -2.41 -13.53
CA TYR A 35 -12.01 -1.44 -14.54
C TYR A 35 -12.42 -1.90 -15.93
N TYR A 36 -12.64 -0.94 -16.83
CA TYR A 36 -13.03 -1.20 -18.20
C TYR A 36 -12.01 -0.55 -19.13
N VAL A 37 -11.62 -1.27 -20.19
CA VAL A 37 -10.82 -0.72 -21.29
C VAL A 37 -11.74 -0.46 -22.47
N ARG A 38 -11.81 0.79 -22.94
CA ARG A 38 -12.50 1.13 -24.19
C ARG A 38 -11.50 1.15 -25.34
N VAL A 39 -11.77 0.33 -26.37
CA VAL A 39 -11.10 0.43 -27.67
C VAL A 39 -12.06 1.09 -28.66
N SER A 40 -11.64 2.21 -29.26
CA SER A 40 -12.45 2.94 -30.24
C SER A 40 -11.57 3.55 -31.34
N PRO A 41 -12.04 3.60 -32.60
CA PRO A 41 -11.33 4.32 -33.64
C PRO A 41 -11.17 5.79 -33.23
N ARG A 42 -9.95 6.32 -33.35
CA ARG A 42 -9.62 7.68 -32.92
C ARG A 42 -10.42 8.75 -33.67
N PHE A 43 -10.80 8.47 -34.91
CA PHE A 43 -11.64 9.33 -35.73
C PHE A 43 -12.73 8.50 -36.39
N SER A 44 -13.95 9.03 -36.38
CA SER A 44 -15.14 8.38 -36.95
C SER A 44 -15.06 8.18 -38.47
N SER A 45 -14.11 8.86 -39.14
CA SER A 45 -13.83 8.74 -40.57
C SER A 45 -12.88 7.59 -40.92
N PHE A 46 -12.31 6.88 -39.93
CA PHE A 46 -11.43 5.73 -40.19
C PHE A 46 -12.24 4.43 -40.38
N LEU A 47 -11.79 3.60 -41.32
CA LEU A 47 -12.35 2.27 -41.61
C LEU A 47 -12.22 1.33 -40.39
N SER A 48 -13.04 0.27 -40.39
CA SER A 48 -12.95 -0.84 -39.45
C SER A 48 -11.50 -1.27 -39.25
N THR A 49 -11.01 -1.15 -38.01
CA THR A 49 -9.62 -1.44 -37.67
C THR A 49 -9.56 -2.72 -36.85
N ARG A 50 -8.67 -3.65 -37.23
CA ARG A 50 -8.37 -4.83 -36.42
C ARG A 50 -7.43 -4.43 -35.27
N TYR A 51 -7.65 -4.98 -34.08
CA TYR A 51 -6.77 -4.78 -32.93
C TYR A 51 -6.50 -6.12 -32.24
N ASP A 52 -5.34 -6.19 -31.60
CA ASP A 52 -5.01 -7.20 -30.59
C ASP A 52 -4.81 -6.44 -29.26
N LEU A 53 -5.50 -6.87 -28.20
CA LEU A 53 -5.45 -6.24 -26.88
C LEU A 53 -4.80 -7.22 -25.88
N SER A 54 -3.75 -6.77 -25.20
CA SER A 54 -3.13 -7.49 -24.09
C SER A 54 -3.32 -6.70 -22.80
N LEU A 55 -3.85 -7.36 -21.77
CA LEU A 55 -3.88 -6.84 -20.40
C LEU A 55 -2.91 -7.68 -19.57
N VAL A 56 -1.90 -7.03 -19.01
CA VAL A 56 -0.98 -7.65 -18.06
C VAL A 56 -1.21 -7.02 -16.71
N ALA A 57 -1.74 -7.80 -15.78
CA ALA A 57 -1.77 -7.43 -14.37
C ALA A 57 -0.51 -8.00 -13.72
N THR A 58 0.51 -7.15 -13.55
CA THR A 58 1.69 -7.52 -12.75
C THR A 58 1.31 -7.30 -11.29
N PRO A 59 1.32 -8.34 -10.44
CA PRO A 59 1.16 -8.13 -9.01
C PRO A 59 2.24 -7.14 -8.56
N LYS A 60 1.84 -6.07 -7.86
CA LYS A 60 2.81 -5.35 -7.03
C LYS A 60 3.42 -6.37 -6.07
N PRO A 61 4.72 -6.32 -5.77
CA PRO A 61 5.38 -7.37 -5.02
C PRO A 61 4.88 -7.35 -3.57
N SER A 62 3.71 -7.93 -3.35
CA SER A 62 3.11 -8.15 -2.06
C SER A 62 3.25 -9.63 -1.70
N ASN A 63 3.71 -9.91 -0.48
CA ASN A 63 3.58 -11.24 0.11
C ASN A 63 2.38 -11.33 1.06
N LEU A 64 1.49 -10.34 1.02
CA LEU A 64 0.30 -10.23 1.86
C LEU A 64 -0.94 -10.67 1.09
N ASN A 65 -1.95 -11.17 1.82
CA ASN A 65 -3.20 -11.63 1.23
C ASN A 65 -4.16 -10.46 0.92
N THR A 66 -3.99 -9.34 1.61
CA THR A 66 -4.82 -8.14 1.52
C THR A 66 -3.95 -6.94 1.82
N ASP A 67 -4.30 -5.80 1.22
CA ASP A 67 -3.80 -4.48 1.61
C ASP A 67 -4.03 -4.27 3.12
N PRO A 68 -2.98 -3.97 3.91
CA PRO A 68 -3.07 -3.62 5.33
C PRO A 68 -3.87 -2.35 5.62
N GLY A 69 -3.87 -1.39 4.70
CA GLY A 69 -4.44 -0.06 4.84
C GLY A 69 -3.73 0.82 5.88
N GLU A 70 -4.07 2.11 5.90
CA GLU A 70 -3.29 3.12 6.64
C GLU A 70 -3.72 3.33 8.11
N THR A 71 -4.82 2.72 8.56
CA THR A 71 -5.42 2.99 9.88
C THR A 71 -4.99 1.98 10.94
N LEU A 72 -4.73 2.43 12.18
CA LEU A 72 -4.38 1.51 13.27
C LEU A 72 -5.55 0.58 13.63
N SER A 73 -6.79 1.07 13.53
CA SER A 73 -7.99 0.27 13.80
C SER A 73 -8.20 -0.88 12.81
N GLY A 74 -7.74 -0.72 11.57
CA GLY A 74 -7.83 -1.73 10.52
C GLY A 74 -6.59 -2.62 10.40
N ALA A 75 -5.50 -2.26 11.11
CA ALA A 75 -4.20 -2.89 10.95
C ALA A 75 -4.26 -4.41 11.19
N PRO A 76 -3.90 -5.25 10.20
CA PRO A 76 -3.81 -6.69 10.39
C PRO A 76 -2.84 -7.04 11.52
N SER A 77 -3.26 -7.97 12.37
CA SER A 77 -2.41 -8.53 13.41
C SER A 77 -1.42 -9.52 12.81
N VAL A 78 -0.13 -9.31 13.05
CA VAL A 78 0.93 -10.27 12.70
C VAL A 78 1.19 -11.29 13.82
N GLY A 79 0.43 -11.20 14.92
CA GLY A 79 0.52 -12.08 16.08
C GLY A 79 1.50 -11.58 17.17
N ILE A 80 1.91 -12.51 18.03
CA ILE A 80 2.86 -12.24 19.11
C ILE A 80 4.28 -12.33 18.53
N LEU A 81 4.94 -11.18 18.34
CA LEU A 81 6.22 -11.09 17.62
C LEU A 81 7.30 -11.99 18.22
N ASN A 82 7.42 -12.01 19.55
CA ASN A 82 8.41 -12.83 20.26
C ASN A 82 8.07 -14.33 20.32
N GLN A 83 6.97 -14.75 19.70
CA GLN A 83 6.57 -16.16 19.54
C GLN A 83 6.51 -16.58 18.06
N LEU A 84 6.72 -15.64 17.11
CA LEU A 84 6.86 -15.99 15.71
C LEU A 84 8.10 -16.86 15.48
N PRO A 85 8.11 -17.72 14.45
CA PRO A 85 9.34 -18.37 13.99
C PRO A 85 10.42 -17.32 13.73
N THR A 86 11.59 -17.49 14.34
CA THR A 86 12.72 -16.52 14.30
C THR A 86 12.44 -15.14 14.92
N SER A 87 11.31 -14.97 15.62
CA SER A 87 10.86 -13.69 16.19
C SER A 87 10.87 -12.52 15.19
N THR A 88 10.60 -12.82 13.92
CA THR A 88 10.72 -11.89 12.81
C THR A 88 9.46 -11.93 11.95
N PHE A 89 8.98 -10.77 11.56
CA PHE A 89 7.93 -10.60 10.55
C PHE A 89 8.51 -9.84 9.35
N ILE A 90 8.16 -10.25 8.13
CA ILE A 90 8.61 -9.62 6.89
C ILE A 90 7.40 -9.35 6.01
N ALA A 91 7.09 -8.08 5.82
CA ALA A 91 6.19 -7.61 4.78
C ALA A 91 7.00 -7.07 3.60
N ARG A 92 6.58 -7.43 2.39
CA ARG A 92 6.93 -6.75 1.14
C ARG A 92 5.61 -6.27 0.59
N ASP A 93 5.50 -4.98 0.35
CA ASP A 93 4.36 -4.37 -0.31
C ASP A 93 4.74 -3.03 -0.94
N TYR A 94 3.75 -2.25 -1.36
CA TYR A 94 3.88 -0.94 -1.97
C TYR A 94 3.13 0.12 -1.15
N VAL A 95 3.78 1.26 -0.94
CA VAL A 95 3.11 2.50 -0.55
C VAL A 95 3.38 3.60 -1.58
N GLY A 96 2.45 4.52 -1.78
CA GLY A 96 2.56 5.65 -2.69
C GLY A 96 1.25 6.42 -2.89
N VAL A 97 1.08 7.01 -4.07
CA VAL A 97 -0.07 7.90 -4.35
C VAL A 97 -1.43 7.18 -4.25
N GLN A 98 -1.48 5.90 -4.59
CA GLN A 98 -2.71 5.09 -4.57
C GLN A 98 -2.88 4.28 -3.27
N ASP A 99 -1.85 4.29 -2.42
CA ASP A 99 -1.77 3.49 -1.21
C ASP A 99 -0.99 4.30 -0.17
N ALA A 100 -1.70 5.07 0.63
CA ALA A 100 -1.08 6.09 1.45
C ALA A 100 -0.22 5.52 2.59
N GLY A 101 -0.41 4.25 2.94
CA GLY A 101 0.41 3.59 3.93
C GLY A 101 -0.14 2.24 4.37
N ASP A 102 0.75 1.43 4.95
CA ASP A 102 0.46 0.10 5.48
C ASP A 102 0.63 0.08 7.00
N ALA A 103 -0.44 -0.22 7.73
CA ALA A 103 -0.42 -0.39 9.18
C ALA A 103 -0.40 -1.88 9.57
N PHE A 104 0.53 -2.27 10.44
CA PHE A 104 0.60 -3.62 11.01
C PHE A 104 0.55 -3.56 12.53
N ARG A 105 -0.19 -4.48 13.16
CA ARG A 105 -0.23 -4.62 14.62
C ARG A 105 0.56 -5.86 15.05
N PHE A 106 1.40 -5.73 16.07
CA PHE A 106 2.05 -6.86 16.72
C PHE A 106 1.94 -6.78 18.23
N ASP A 107 2.01 -7.93 18.89
CA ASP A 107 1.94 -8.07 20.34
C ASP A 107 3.28 -8.54 20.92
N LEU A 108 3.60 -8.09 22.13
CA LEU A 108 4.71 -8.58 22.95
C LEU A 108 4.18 -9.12 24.27
N THR A 109 4.61 -10.33 24.66
CA THR A 109 4.26 -10.91 25.97
C THR A 109 5.31 -10.64 27.04
N GLU A 110 6.49 -10.19 26.64
CA GLU A 110 7.66 -9.94 27.48
C GLU A 110 8.40 -8.69 26.99
N THR A 111 9.22 -8.09 27.85
CA THR A 111 10.08 -6.99 27.42
C THR A 111 11.05 -7.46 26.34
N ARG A 112 11.05 -6.78 25.19
CA ARG A 112 11.90 -7.12 24.04
C ARG A 112 12.52 -5.90 23.40
N THR A 113 13.75 -6.09 22.93
CA THR A 113 14.37 -5.14 22.00
C THR A 113 13.80 -5.40 20.61
N VAL A 114 12.97 -4.48 20.13
CA VAL A 114 12.38 -4.52 18.78
C VAL A 114 13.21 -3.66 17.84
N ASN A 115 13.51 -4.21 16.68
CA ASN A 115 14.17 -3.49 15.60
C ASN A 115 13.26 -3.41 14.38
N VAL A 116 12.97 -2.19 13.92
CA VAL A 116 12.23 -1.93 12.69
C VAL A 116 13.20 -1.49 11.61
N ARG A 117 13.19 -2.18 10.47
CA ARG A 117 14.02 -1.89 9.30
C ARG A 117 13.13 -1.84 8.07
N ILE A 118 13.46 -0.95 7.16
CA ILE A 118 12.79 -0.82 5.87
C ILE A 118 13.84 -0.66 4.77
N THR A 119 13.58 -1.29 3.64
CA THR A 119 14.36 -1.18 2.40
C THR A 119 13.39 -0.94 1.26
N SER A 120 13.64 0.08 0.45
CA SER A 120 12.81 0.40 -0.72
C SER A 120 13.62 1.14 -1.77
N ASP A 121 13.10 1.15 -3.00
CA ASP A 121 13.75 1.78 -4.16
C ASP A 121 13.49 3.30 -4.24
N ASN A 122 12.64 3.82 -3.36
CA ASN A 122 12.31 5.24 -3.23
C ASN A 122 12.32 5.65 -1.75
N TRP A 123 12.06 6.92 -1.47
CA TRP A 123 11.84 7.32 -0.08
C TRP A 123 10.63 6.57 0.48
N THR A 124 10.81 6.00 1.67
CA THR A 124 9.77 5.34 2.45
C THR A 124 10.17 5.40 3.92
N GLN A 125 9.20 5.57 4.80
CA GLN A 125 9.38 5.62 6.24
C GLN A 125 8.56 4.51 6.91
N ALA A 126 9.12 3.90 7.96
CA ALA A 126 8.39 3.05 8.90
C ALA A 126 8.40 3.69 10.28
N ALA A 127 7.24 3.97 10.85
CA ALA A 127 7.06 4.49 12.20
C ALA A 127 6.65 3.36 13.14
N LEU A 128 7.39 3.18 14.25
CA LEU A 128 7.00 2.33 15.37
C LEU A 128 6.13 3.15 16.32
N ILE A 129 4.92 2.67 16.58
CA ILE A 129 3.84 3.43 17.23
C ILE A 129 3.29 2.66 18.44
N PHE A 130 2.96 3.40 19.48
CA PHE A 130 2.15 2.94 20.60
C PHE A 130 0.95 3.89 20.75
N ASP A 131 -0.24 3.39 20.42
CA ASP A 131 -1.50 4.13 20.57
C ASP A 131 -1.87 4.15 22.07
N ALA A 132 -1.46 5.22 22.76
CA ALA A 132 -1.57 5.31 24.21
C ALA A 132 -3.02 5.52 24.69
N ASN A 133 -3.86 6.12 23.85
CA ASN A 133 -5.25 6.45 24.19
C ASN A 133 -6.26 5.44 23.62
N GLY A 134 -5.81 4.54 22.73
CA GLY A 134 -6.60 3.45 22.15
C GLY A 134 -7.65 3.92 21.15
N ASN A 135 -7.50 5.11 20.55
CA ASN A 135 -8.48 5.68 19.63
C ASN A 135 -8.30 5.21 18.18
N GLY A 136 -7.25 4.44 17.88
CA GLY A 136 -6.96 3.93 16.54
C GLY A 136 -6.40 4.97 15.57
N LEU A 137 -5.99 6.14 16.05
CA LEU A 137 -5.34 7.21 15.30
C LEU A 137 -3.88 7.35 15.75
N VAL A 138 -3.06 7.98 14.91
CA VAL A 138 -1.69 8.34 15.27
C VAL A 138 -1.70 9.78 15.79
N ASP A 139 -1.56 9.96 17.09
CA ASP A 139 -1.54 11.24 17.76
C ASP A 139 -0.11 11.74 18.08
N PRO A 140 0.07 13.05 18.35
CA PRO A 140 1.34 13.57 18.84
C PRO A 140 1.78 12.87 20.13
N GLY A 141 2.88 12.11 20.05
CA GLY A 141 3.45 11.36 21.16
C GLY A 141 3.36 9.84 21.01
N ASP A 142 2.54 9.33 20.09
CA ASP A 142 2.38 7.88 19.89
C ASP A 142 3.57 7.27 19.12
N THR A 143 4.21 8.05 18.25
CA THR A 143 5.37 7.59 17.48
C THR A 143 6.59 7.47 18.39
N LEU A 144 7.00 6.23 18.65
CA LEU A 144 8.15 5.89 19.48
C LEU A 144 9.47 6.04 18.73
N ALA A 145 9.49 5.73 17.44
CA ALA A 145 10.66 5.94 16.57
C ALA A 145 10.31 5.77 15.09
N THR A 146 11.19 6.26 14.22
CA THR A 146 11.06 6.13 12.76
C THR A 146 12.32 5.51 12.15
N ALA A 147 12.15 4.67 11.15
CA ALA A 147 13.21 4.17 10.27
C ALA A 147 12.94 4.67 8.84
N GLY A 148 13.97 5.07 8.11
CA GLY A 148 13.86 5.52 6.72
C GLY A 148 14.66 4.62 5.78
N SER A 149 14.15 4.41 4.56
CA SER A 149 14.81 3.58 3.55
C SER A 149 16.14 4.18 3.06
N ILE A 150 16.18 5.50 2.85
CA ILE A 150 17.36 6.23 2.34
C ILE A 150 18.52 6.21 3.34
N SER A 151 18.23 6.33 4.63
CA SER A 151 19.28 6.27 5.65
C SER A 151 19.76 4.85 5.91
N SER A 152 19.06 3.82 5.40
CA SER A 152 19.21 2.39 5.78
C SER A 152 19.22 2.19 7.31
N SER A 153 18.75 3.18 8.06
CA SER A 153 18.84 3.23 9.50
C SER A 153 17.61 2.55 10.05
N GLY A 154 17.74 1.28 10.42
CA GLY A 154 16.76 0.66 11.30
C GLY A 154 16.68 1.42 12.62
N THR A 155 15.52 1.38 13.27
CA THR A 155 15.36 1.87 14.65
C THR A 155 15.29 0.70 15.62
N THR A 156 15.83 0.89 16.82
CA THR A 156 15.81 -0.12 17.88
C THR A 156 15.24 0.48 19.16
N ARG A 157 14.25 -0.19 19.75
CA ARG A 157 13.62 0.22 21.02
C ARG A 157 13.45 -0.98 21.95
N SER A 158 13.71 -0.78 23.24
CA SER A 158 13.29 -1.74 24.28
C SER A 158 11.84 -1.43 24.63
N LEU A 159 10.95 -2.40 24.41
CA LEU A 159 9.51 -2.26 24.58
C LEU A 159 9.01 -3.23 25.66
N ALA A 160 8.11 -2.76 26.51
CA ALA A 160 7.43 -3.59 27.51
C ALA A 160 6.36 -4.49 26.84
N PRO A 161 5.81 -5.50 27.54
CA PRO A 161 4.66 -6.25 27.03
C PRO A 161 3.50 -5.32 26.65
N GLY A 162 2.84 -5.60 25.52
CA GLY A 162 1.76 -4.76 25.01
C GLY A 162 1.54 -4.92 23.50
N SER A 163 0.57 -4.16 22.98
CA SER A 163 0.29 -4.06 21.55
C SER A 163 0.96 -2.82 20.97
N TYR A 164 1.61 -2.99 19.83
CA TYR A 164 2.31 -1.94 19.11
C TYR A 164 1.96 -2.00 17.64
N PHE A 165 2.22 -0.90 16.95
CA PHE A 165 1.95 -0.77 15.53
C PHE A 165 3.22 -0.38 14.77
N VAL A 166 3.28 -0.78 13.51
CA VAL A 166 4.20 -0.22 12.53
C VAL A 166 3.36 0.37 11.41
N LEU A 167 3.58 1.65 11.11
CA LEU A 167 2.97 2.33 9.96
C LEU A 167 4.06 2.62 8.93
N VAL A 168 3.92 2.07 7.74
CA VAL A 168 4.79 2.32 6.59
C VAL A 168 4.14 3.37 5.70
N THR A 169 4.86 4.42 5.33
CA THR A 169 4.36 5.52 4.48
C THR A 169 5.43 5.93 3.45
N PRO A 170 5.03 6.51 2.30
CA PRO A 170 5.97 7.03 1.29
C PRO A 170 6.88 8.14 1.82
#